data_AF-A0A2V1P309-F1
#
_entry.id   AF-A0A2V1P309-F1
#
_cell.length_a   1.000
_cell.length_b   1.000
_cell.length_c   1.000
_cell.angle_alpha   90.00
_cell.angle_beta   90.00
_cell.angle_gamma   90.00
#
_symmetry.space_group_name_H-M   'P 1'
#
loop_
_entity.id
_entity.type
_entity.pdbx_description
1 polymer ?
#
loop_
_entity_poly.entity_id
_entity_poly.type
_entity_poly.pdbx_seq_one_letter_code
_entity_poly.pdbx_strand_id
1 'polypeptide(L)'
;MLRPQPRPEALDTNAAPAPPPDARTAEDFDTTDEAARAAAVAGAPEAGARRLGTTIGALGSAAEPGIWIKTPLVTVVTQGRADYPAAGTSIAVELRPSGGVPGAGSQVSLAAMRLLQAPLTGLPELVLFAQ
;
A
#
# COMPACT_ATOMS: atom_id res chain seq x y z
N MET A 1 1.52 -22.94 37.02
CA MET A 1 2.36 -22.67 35.82
C MET A 1 1.48 -21.98 34.80
N LEU A 2 1.57 -20.66 34.69
CA LEU A 2 0.73 -19.85 33.80
C LEU A 2 1.23 -20.06 32.36
N ARG A 3 0.45 -20.71 31.50
CA ARG A 3 0.75 -20.74 30.06
C ARG A 3 0.62 -19.29 29.56
N PRO A 4 1.66 -18.70 28.95
CA PRO A 4 1.52 -17.41 28.30
C PRO A 4 0.48 -17.57 27.17
N GLN A 5 -0.58 -16.78 27.25
CA GLN A 5 -1.57 -16.66 26.18
C GLN A 5 -0.84 -16.04 24.97
N PRO A 6 -0.95 -16.61 23.75
CA PRO A 6 -0.50 -15.91 22.57
C PRO A 6 -1.37 -14.65 22.44
N ARG A 7 -0.73 -13.49 22.58
CA ARG A 7 -1.29 -12.20 22.16
C ARG A 7 -1.80 -12.39 20.74
N PRO A 8 -3.03 -11.98 20.39
CA PRO A 8 -3.46 -12.01 19.00
C PRO A 8 -2.40 -11.23 18.22
N GLU A 9 -1.71 -11.94 17.33
CA GLU A 9 -0.81 -11.36 16.34
C GLU A 9 -1.53 -10.14 15.78
N ALA A 10 -0.92 -8.97 15.98
CA ALA A 10 -1.23 -7.84 15.13
C ALA A 10 -1.16 -8.38 13.71
N LEU A 11 -2.22 -8.18 12.93
CA LEU A 11 -2.28 -8.60 11.54
C LEU A 11 -1.11 -7.93 10.82
N ASP A 12 0.02 -8.63 10.75
CA ASP A 12 1.24 -8.23 10.06
C ASP A 12 0.88 -8.22 8.57
N THR A 13 0.35 -7.10 8.09
CA THR A 13 0.08 -6.81 6.68
C THR A 13 1.35 -6.81 5.81
N ASN A 14 2.51 -7.14 6.39
CA ASN A 14 3.84 -7.14 5.79
C ASN A 14 4.42 -8.55 5.55
N ALA A 15 3.70 -9.63 5.86
CA ALA A 15 4.22 -11.00 5.77
C ALA A 15 3.89 -11.73 4.46
N ALA A 16 3.69 -11.01 3.34
CA ALA A 16 3.64 -11.66 2.04
C ALA A 16 5.06 -12.12 1.66
N PRO A 17 5.28 -13.39 1.27
CA PRO A 17 6.61 -13.89 0.92
C PRO A 17 7.17 -13.15 -0.30
N ALA A 18 8.49 -12.99 -0.39
CA ALA A 18 9.10 -12.39 -1.56
C ALA A 18 8.76 -13.19 -2.84
N PRO A 19 8.58 -12.53 -3.99
CA PRO A 19 8.24 -13.22 -5.23
C PRO A 19 9.33 -14.22 -5.64
N PRO A 20 8.95 -15.36 -6.24
CA PRO A 20 9.91 -16.37 -6.68
C PRO A 20 10.86 -15.79 -7.74
N PRO A 21 12.14 -16.24 -7.80
CA PRO A 21 13.15 -15.69 -8.70
C PRO A 21 12.82 -15.89 -10.19
N ASP A 22 11.92 -16.82 -10.51
CA ASP A 22 11.41 -17.08 -11.87
C ASP A 22 10.11 -16.34 -12.18
N ALA A 23 9.67 -15.39 -11.35
CA ALA A 23 8.51 -14.56 -11.62
C ALA A 23 8.68 -13.79 -12.95
N ARG A 24 7.77 -14.00 -13.91
CA ARG A 24 7.80 -13.35 -15.23
C ARG A 24 6.58 -12.48 -15.49
N THR A 25 5.54 -12.59 -14.69
CA THR A 25 4.28 -11.85 -14.84
C THR A 25 3.97 -10.99 -13.63
N ALA A 26 3.16 -9.94 -13.80
CA ALA A 26 2.78 -9.07 -12.69
C ALA A 26 2.00 -9.84 -11.61
N GLU A 27 1.31 -10.92 -11.97
CA GLU A 27 0.67 -11.87 -11.08
C GLU A 27 1.69 -12.65 -10.23
N ASP A 28 2.82 -13.08 -10.81
CA ASP A 28 3.87 -13.79 -10.06
C ASP A 28 4.59 -12.89 -9.04
N PHE A 29 4.65 -11.58 -9.32
CA PHE A 29 5.23 -10.59 -8.42
C PHE A 29 4.25 -10.13 -7.33
N ASP A 30 2.96 -10.39 -7.49
CA ASP A 30 1.93 -10.03 -6.52
C ASP A 30 1.68 -11.19 -5.53
N THR A 31 2.65 -11.42 -4.65
CA THR A 31 2.55 -12.42 -3.58
C THR A 31 1.65 -12.00 -2.43
N THR A 32 0.90 -10.91 -2.61
CA THR A 32 -0.05 -10.42 -1.62
C THR A 32 -1.18 -11.43 -1.48
N ASP A 33 -1.41 -11.90 -0.26
CA ASP A 33 -2.46 -12.85 0.04
C ASP A 33 -3.85 -12.27 -0.31
N GLU A 34 -4.77 -13.10 -0.79
CA GLU A 34 -6.12 -12.67 -1.17
C GLU A 34 -6.87 -12.10 0.04
N ALA A 35 -6.60 -12.59 1.25
CA ALA A 35 -7.14 -12.03 2.49
C ALA A 35 -6.66 -10.59 2.74
N ALA A 36 -5.38 -10.29 2.46
CA ALA A 36 -4.83 -8.93 2.61
C ALA A 36 -5.40 -7.99 1.53
N ARG A 37 -5.62 -8.49 0.32
CA ARG A 37 -6.30 -7.76 -0.76
C ARG A 37 -7.73 -7.40 -0.39
N ALA A 38 -8.49 -8.39 0.13
CA ALA A 38 -9.86 -8.18 0.59
C ALA A 38 -9.92 -7.20 1.77
N ALA A 39 -8.99 -7.30 2.72
CA ALA A 39 -8.88 -6.36 3.85
C ALA A 39 -8.58 -4.93 3.38
N ALA A 40 -7.72 -4.75 2.37
CA ALA A 40 -7.40 -3.42 1.84
C ALA A 40 -8.59 -2.75 1.15
N VAL A 41 -9.40 -3.52 0.42
CA VAL A 41 -10.63 -3.02 -0.22
C VAL A 41 -11.71 -2.75 0.83
N ALA A 42 -11.88 -3.65 1.80
CA ALA A 42 -12.89 -3.51 2.87
C ALA A 42 -12.53 -2.42 3.90
N GLY A 43 -11.24 -2.14 4.11
CA GLY A 43 -10.71 -1.13 5.03
C GLY A 43 -10.59 0.27 4.44
N ALA A 44 -10.88 0.45 3.15
CA ALA A 44 -10.91 1.76 2.50
C ALA A 44 -11.90 2.79 3.11
N PRO A 45 -13.07 2.40 3.68
CA PRO A 45 -13.98 3.37 4.28
C PRO A 45 -13.63 3.61 5.75
N GLU A 46 -12.65 4.49 6.02
CA GLU A 46 -12.55 5.13 7.34
C GLU A 46 -13.08 6.58 7.30
N ALA A 47 -14.26 6.75 7.90
CA ALA A 47 -14.80 8.03 8.30
C ALA A 47 -13.91 8.62 9.41
N GLY A 48 -12.99 9.51 9.06
CA GLY A 48 -12.04 10.12 10.00
C GLY A 48 -10.62 10.31 9.45
N ALA A 49 -10.28 9.72 8.30
CA ALA A 49 -8.94 9.82 7.73
C ALA A 49 -8.57 11.27 7.37
N ARG A 50 -7.41 11.73 7.86
CA ARG A 50 -6.88 13.07 7.59
C ARG A 50 -6.26 13.11 6.20
N ARG A 51 -6.78 13.97 5.32
CA ARG A 51 -6.17 14.21 4.01
C ARG A 51 -4.74 14.75 4.18
N LEU A 52 -3.76 14.01 3.68
CA LEU A 52 -2.35 14.42 3.65
C LEU A 52 -2.09 15.35 2.48
N GLY A 53 -2.63 15.01 1.32
CA GLY A 53 -2.43 15.78 0.10
C GLY A 53 -2.55 14.91 -1.14
N THR A 54 -2.13 15.47 -2.26
CA THR A 54 -2.09 14.79 -3.55
C THR A 54 -0.63 14.49 -3.91
N THR A 55 -0.37 13.34 -4.52
CA THR A 55 0.95 12.94 -4.98
C THR A 55 0.86 12.24 -6.32
N ILE A 56 1.92 12.35 -7.11
CA ILE A 56 2.11 11.49 -8.27
C ILE A 56 2.70 10.17 -7.78
N GLY A 57 2.00 9.06 -8.04
CA GLY A 57 2.43 7.71 -7.71
C GLY A 57 3.15 7.07 -8.89
N ALA A 58 4.40 6.65 -8.73
CA ALA A 58 5.12 5.80 -9.66
C ALA A 58 5.19 4.37 -9.11
N LEU A 59 5.30 3.37 -9.99
CA LEU A 59 5.51 1.99 -9.55
C LEU A 59 6.84 1.90 -8.78
N GLY A 60 6.78 1.41 -7.54
CA GLY A 60 7.94 1.13 -6.71
C GLY A 60 8.57 -0.23 -7.00
N SER A 61 9.43 -0.71 -6.09
CA SER A 61 10.04 -2.03 -6.22
C SER A 61 8.97 -3.13 -6.23
N ALA A 62 8.84 -3.84 -7.36
CA ALA A 62 7.97 -5.01 -7.47
C ALA A 62 8.45 -6.21 -6.63
N ALA A 63 9.69 -6.15 -6.12
CA ALA A 63 10.22 -7.17 -5.21
C ALA A 63 9.81 -6.96 -3.74
N GLU A 64 9.21 -5.80 -3.41
CA GLU A 64 8.68 -5.55 -2.07
C GLU A 64 7.20 -5.97 -1.99
N PRO A 65 6.91 -7.08 -1.32
CA PRO A 65 5.55 -7.59 -1.24
C PRO A 65 4.66 -6.70 -0.34
N GLY A 66 3.35 -6.84 -0.48
CA GLY A 66 2.36 -6.13 0.33
C GLY A 66 1.81 -4.84 -0.30
N ILE A 67 0.92 -4.18 0.45
CA ILE A 67 0.13 -3.03 -0.02
C ILE A 67 0.64 -1.77 0.69
N TRP A 68 1.57 -1.09 0.04
CA TRP A 68 2.25 0.07 0.60
C TRP A 68 2.42 1.21 -0.41
N ILE A 69 2.61 2.43 0.13
CA ILE A 69 3.00 3.64 -0.61
C ILE A 69 4.11 4.36 0.15
N LYS A 70 5.27 4.54 -0.50
CA LYS A 70 6.37 5.37 0.01
C LYS A 70 6.17 6.81 -0.43
N THR A 71 5.97 7.73 0.51
CA THR A 71 5.63 9.13 0.22
C THR A 71 6.42 10.09 1.11
N PRO A 72 6.79 11.30 0.64
CA PRO A 72 7.37 12.33 1.49
C PRO A 72 6.32 13.02 2.39
N LEU A 73 5.02 12.70 2.21
CA LEU A 73 3.94 13.27 3.00
C LEU A 73 3.85 12.71 4.43
N VAL A 74 4.55 11.61 4.71
CA VAL A 74 4.64 11.02 6.06
C VAL A 74 6.10 10.94 6.49
N THR A 75 6.33 11.10 7.79
CA THR A 75 7.66 11.00 8.41
C THR A 75 7.87 9.69 9.17
N VAL A 76 6.79 8.97 9.44
CA VAL A 76 6.77 7.67 10.12
C VAL A 76 5.88 6.70 9.35
N VAL A 77 6.05 5.41 9.57
CA VAL A 77 5.17 4.39 8.98
C VAL A 77 3.79 4.50 9.63
N THR A 78 2.75 4.67 8.83
CA THR A 78 1.38 4.90 9.30
C THR A 78 0.40 4.22 8.36
N GLN A 79 -0.69 3.68 8.90
CA GLN A 79 -1.76 3.15 8.05
C GLN A 79 -2.56 4.31 7.44
N GLY A 80 -3.01 4.14 6.21
CA GLY A 80 -3.68 5.19 5.50
C GLY A 80 -4.54 4.67 4.36
N ARG A 81 -5.03 5.60 3.58
CA ARG A 81 -5.83 5.33 2.40
C ARG A 81 -5.24 6.05 1.20
N ALA A 82 -5.26 5.35 0.07
CA ALA A 82 -4.99 5.93 -1.23
C ALA A 82 -6.29 5.95 -2.04
N ASP A 83 -6.67 7.14 -2.51
CA ASP A 83 -7.73 7.34 -3.48
C ASP A 83 -7.12 7.60 -4.85
N TYR A 84 -7.61 6.89 -5.86
CA TYR A 84 -7.30 7.14 -7.25
C TYR A 84 -8.55 7.71 -7.96
N PRO A 85 -8.68 9.05 -8.02
CA PRO A 85 -9.89 9.69 -8.52
C PRO A 85 -10.19 9.39 -10.00
N ALA A 86 -9.17 9.06 -10.80
CA ALA A 86 -9.38 8.76 -12.22
C ALA A 86 -10.08 7.41 -12.48
N ALA A 87 -9.95 6.43 -11.58
CA ALA A 87 -10.73 5.19 -11.62
C ALA A 87 -11.88 5.17 -10.60
N GLY A 88 -11.92 6.13 -9.66
CA GLY A 88 -12.89 6.16 -8.57
C GLY A 88 -12.68 5.04 -7.54
N THR A 89 -11.46 4.54 -7.43
CA THR A 89 -11.08 3.45 -6.52
C THR A 89 -10.37 4.00 -5.30
N SER A 90 -10.56 3.33 -4.16
CA SER A 90 -9.91 3.68 -2.90
C SER A 90 -9.52 2.40 -2.20
N ILE A 91 -8.29 2.33 -1.68
CA ILE A 91 -7.79 1.17 -0.93
C ILE A 91 -7.07 1.62 0.35
N ALA A 92 -7.12 0.80 1.40
CA ALA A 92 -6.23 0.95 2.54
C ALA A 92 -4.80 0.53 2.15
N VAL A 93 -3.82 1.33 2.59
CA VAL A 93 -2.41 1.15 2.28
C VAL A 93 -1.56 1.48 3.50
N GLU A 94 -0.39 0.85 3.59
CA GLU A 94 0.63 1.29 4.52
C GLU A 94 1.42 2.47 3.91
N LEU A 95 1.35 3.63 4.55
CA LEU A 95 2.14 4.80 4.18
C LEU A 95 3.52 4.70 4.84
N ARG A 96 4.56 4.68 4.01
CA ARG A 96 5.96 4.63 4.43
C ARG A 96 6.64 5.96 4.11
N PRO A 97 7.51 6.48 4.97
CA PRO A 97 8.26 7.69 4.66
C PRO A 97 9.24 7.42 3.52
N SER A 98 9.21 8.23 2.46
CA SER A 98 10.17 8.10 1.35
C SER A 98 11.54 8.71 1.67
N GLY A 99 11.61 9.61 2.66
CA GLY A 99 12.81 10.41 2.94
C GLY A 99 13.14 11.45 1.86
N GLY A 100 12.31 11.55 0.81
CA GLY A 100 12.46 12.54 -0.27
C GLY A 100 11.96 13.91 0.14
N VAL A 101 12.32 14.92 -0.66
CA VAL A 101 11.77 16.27 -0.51
C VAL A 101 10.27 16.30 -0.81
N PRO A 102 9.49 17.21 -0.19
CA PRO A 102 8.10 17.42 -0.56
C PRO A 102 7.96 17.67 -2.07
N GLY A 103 7.08 16.92 -2.74
CA GLY A 103 6.89 17.01 -4.19
C GLY A 103 7.76 16.07 -5.03
N ALA A 104 8.63 15.25 -4.43
CA ALA A 104 9.42 14.24 -5.15
C ALA A 104 8.59 13.07 -5.74
N GLY A 105 7.26 13.08 -5.57
CA GLY A 105 6.38 11.98 -5.90
C GLY A 105 6.37 10.89 -4.83
N SER A 106 5.60 9.84 -5.09
CA SER A 106 5.46 8.68 -4.22
C SER A 106 5.71 7.39 -5.00
N GLN A 107 6.27 6.38 -4.35
CA GLN A 107 6.36 5.04 -4.92
C GLN A 107 5.21 4.18 -4.41
N VAL A 108 4.58 3.42 -5.28
CA VAL A 108 3.40 2.61 -4.99
C VAL A 108 3.76 1.15 -5.27
N SER A 109 3.44 0.27 -4.33
CA SER A 109 3.60 -1.17 -4.53
C SER A 109 2.81 -1.68 -5.74
N LEU A 110 3.29 -2.75 -6.36
CA LEU A 110 2.61 -3.40 -7.48
C LEU A 110 1.18 -3.84 -7.09
N ALA A 111 1.03 -4.43 -5.90
CA ALA A 111 -0.26 -4.85 -5.37
C ALA A 111 -1.23 -3.67 -5.19
N ALA A 112 -0.77 -2.56 -4.63
CA ALA A 112 -1.59 -1.35 -4.48
C ALA A 112 -2.01 -0.76 -5.84
N MET A 113 -1.10 -0.69 -6.82
CA MET A 113 -1.47 -0.20 -8.16
C MET A 113 -2.51 -1.10 -8.84
N ARG A 114 -2.37 -2.43 -8.73
CA ARG A 114 -3.35 -3.37 -9.27
C ARG A 114 -4.72 -3.23 -8.60
N LEU A 115 -4.73 -3.05 -7.28
CA LEU A 115 -5.95 -2.83 -6.50
C LEU A 115 -6.64 -1.50 -6.85
N LEU A 116 -5.86 -0.44 -7.01
CA LEU A 116 -6.35 0.86 -7.46
C LEU A 116 -6.78 0.86 -8.94
N GLN A 117 -6.49 -0.21 -9.69
CA GLN A 117 -6.67 -0.24 -11.14
C GLN A 117 -5.88 0.89 -11.84
N ALA A 118 -4.75 1.28 -11.26
CA ALA A 118 -3.88 2.32 -11.77
C ALA A 118 -2.89 1.75 -12.80
N PRO A 119 -2.50 2.52 -13.85
CA PRO A 119 -1.56 2.05 -14.85
C PRO A 119 -0.15 1.86 -14.26
N LEU A 120 0.40 0.64 -14.38
CA LEU A 120 1.73 0.28 -13.87
C LEU A 120 2.89 1.04 -14.54
N THR A 121 2.69 1.50 -15.78
CA THR A 121 3.66 2.30 -16.54
C THR A 121 3.33 3.79 -16.53
N GLY A 122 2.22 4.17 -15.89
CA GLY A 122 1.78 5.55 -15.80
C GLY A 122 2.27 6.25 -14.54
N LEU A 123 1.88 7.51 -14.43
CA LEU A 123 2.10 8.34 -13.25
C LEU A 123 0.74 8.79 -12.68
N PRO A 124 -0.05 7.86 -12.10
CA PRO A 124 -1.35 8.18 -11.52
C PRO A 124 -1.22 9.26 -10.44
N GLU A 125 -2.13 10.23 -10.49
CA GLU A 125 -2.32 11.17 -9.40
C GLU A 125 -3.18 10.51 -8.31
N LEU A 126 -2.61 10.39 -7.11
CA LEU A 126 -3.24 9.75 -5.96
C LEU A 126 -3.49 10.79 -4.86
N VAL A 127 -4.62 10.67 -4.18
CA VAL A 127 -4.92 11.45 -2.97
C VAL A 127 -4.68 10.56 -1.77
N LEU A 128 -3.77 10.97 -0.88
CA LEU A 128 -3.40 10.21 0.29
C LEU A 128 -4.08 10.74 1.54
N PHE A 129 -4.48 9.82 2.41
CA PHE A 129 -5.05 10.08 3.72
C PHE A 129 -4.30 9.25 4.76
N ALA A 130 -4.01 9.85 5.93
CA ALA A 130 -3.48 9.16 7.09
C ALA A 130 -4.60 8.88 8.10
N GLN A 131 -4.48 7.77 8.82
CA GLN A 131 -5.33 7.38 9.94
C GLN A 131 -4.60 7.66 11.26
#